data_AF-A0A1V5D0S8-F1
#
_entry.id   AF-A0A1V5D0S8-F1
#
_cell.length_a   1.000
_cell.length_b   1.000
_cell.length_c   1.000
_cell.angle_alpha   90.00
_cell.angle_beta   90.00
_cell.angle_gamma   90.00
#
_symmetry.space_group_name_H-M   'P 1'
#
loop_
_entity.id
_entity.type
_entity.pdbx_description
1 polymer ?
#
loop_
_entity_poly.entity_id
_entity_poly.type
_entity_poly.pdbx_seq_one_letter_code
_entity_poly.pdbx_strand_id
1 'polypeptide(L)'
;MKTELLILISEAMVVYFLVLWAHSLRDRFGLAHFHALMGGVTAVMSWVTDAGVTVQVAGITFMVGSTVFYTSLLLGVFAVYIFDGPHATRIAISTVAGVSAMVPLIALTLHLQTKFIGASPLAHVPIPSFRINAASVATTVADLIFLAMAWEFLGKTRFNRLWLRAFVTLLGVMWLDVLLFATGAFLGSPDYVNIMKGTLLSRLVIAVFAFPFLYLYLNWQNSKKGNPIENRPVLAILKEVAEVRMELRLAQKEIRRRQEAERKNEELIGELKQALAEVKTLRGCLPICSHCKKIRDDQGYWQQIDTYMREHIDAEFSHSICPDCAKKLYPNLARRKSKK
;
A
#
# COMPACT_ATOMS: atom_id res chain seq x y z
N MET A 1 -31.59 -4.99 40.06
CA MET A 1 -30.49 -5.96 39.85
C MET A 1 -30.57 -6.72 38.52
N LYS A 2 -31.56 -7.60 38.24
CA LYS A 2 -31.61 -8.33 36.96
C LYS A 2 -31.89 -7.41 35.75
N THR A 3 -32.74 -6.41 35.94
CA THR A 3 -33.20 -5.52 34.84
C THR A 3 -32.08 -4.63 34.28
N GLU A 4 -31.25 -4.03 35.12
CA GLU A 4 -30.14 -3.17 34.68
C GLU A 4 -29.09 -3.94 33.89
N LEU A 5 -28.74 -5.15 34.31
CA LEU A 5 -27.82 -6.01 33.57
C LEU A 5 -28.41 -6.44 32.22
N LEU A 6 -29.71 -6.73 32.17
CA LEU A 6 -30.40 -7.06 30.91
C LEU A 6 -30.43 -5.87 29.95
N ILE A 7 -30.65 -4.65 30.46
CA ILE A 7 -30.58 -3.43 29.66
C ILE A 7 -29.17 -3.27 29.08
N LEU A 8 -28.13 -3.37 29.91
CA LEU A 8 -26.74 -3.25 29.47
C LEU A 8 -26.36 -4.28 28.39
N ILE A 9 -26.77 -5.55 28.56
CA ILE A 9 -26.56 -6.60 27.56
C ILE A 9 -27.33 -6.27 26.28
N SER A 10 -28.59 -5.81 26.39
CA SER A 10 -29.40 -5.46 25.24
C SER A 10 -28.81 -4.30 24.44
N GLU A 11 -28.32 -3.25 25.11
CA GLU A 11 -27.61 -2.14 24.49
C GLU A 11 -26.35 -2.60 23.77
N ALA A 12 -25.53 -3.42 24.44
CA ALA A 12 -24.34 -4.03 23.84
C ALA A 12 -24.70 -4.83 22.58
N MET A 13 -25.73 -5.66 22.62
CA MET A 13 -26.17 -6.45 21.45
C MET A 13 -26.69 -5.57 20.33
N VAL A 14 -27.43 -4.49 20.61
CA VAL A 14 -27.93 -3.56 19.58
C VAL A 14 -26.77 -2.90 18.84
N VAL A 15 -25.80 -2.33 19.56
CA VAL A 15 -24.62 -1.69 18.93
C VAL A 15 -23.78 -2.73 18.19
N TYR A 16 -23.62 -3.92 18.76
CA TYR A 16 -22.93 -5.03 18.15
C TYR A 16 -23.53 -5.44 16.80
N PHE A 17 -24.85 -5.65 16.75
CA PHE A 17 -25.55 -5.97 15.50
C PHE A 17 -25.47 -4.84 14.49
N LEU A 18 -25.55 -3.59 14.94
CA LEU A 18 -25.41 -2.42 14.06
C LEU A 18 -24.04 -2.39 13.38
N VAL A 19 -22.96 -2.66 14.13
CA VAL A 19 -21.59 -2.72 13.62
C VAL A 19 -21.42 -3.87 12.62
N LEU A 20 -21.87 -5.08 12.96
CA LEU A 20 -21.79 -6.22 12.04
C LEU A 20 -22.66 -6.04 10.80
N TRP A 21 -23.84 -5.45 10.93
CA TRP A 21 -24.72 -5.15 9.82
C TRP A 21 -24.09 -4.13 8.87
N ALA A 22 -23.55 -3.03 9.39
CA ALA A 22 -22.83 -2.06 8.56
C ALA A 22 -21.63 -2.67 7.85
N HIS A 23 -20.87 -3.54 8.54
CA HIS A 23 -19.76 -4.28 7.92
C HIS A 23 -20.23 -5.26 6.84
N SER A 24 -21.41 -5.88 7.01
CA SER A 24 -22.00 -6.80 6.02
C SER A 24 -22.37 -6.09 4.70
N LEU A 25 -22.66 -4.79 4.76
CA LEU A 25 -23.03 -3.97 3.60
C LEU A 25 -21.84 -3.50 2.76
N ARG A 26 -20.60 -3.76 3.21
CA ARG A 26 -19.38 -3.29 2.55
C ARG A 26 -19.24 -3.77 1.11
N ASP A 27 -19.83 -4.93 0.79
CA ASP A 27 -19.77 -5.51 -0.53
C ASP A 27 -20.55 -4.70 -1.57
N ARG A 28 -21.58 -3.97 -1.12
CA ARG A 28 -22.46 -3.18 -1.99
C ARG A 28 -22.09 -1.71 -2.01
N PHE A 29 -21.68 -1.16 -0.88
CA PHE A 29 -21.46 0.29 -0.72
C PHE A 29 -20.00 0.64 -0.36
N GLY A 30 -19.11 -0.34 -0.29
CA GLY A 30 -17.75 -0.17 0.20
C GLY A 30 -17.69 0.01 1.72
N LEU A 31 -16.47 0.14 2.25
CA LEU A 31 -16.23 0.28 3.68
C LEU A 31 -16.51 1.68 4.25
N ALA A 32 -16.81 2.68 3.41
CA ALA A 32 -16.93 4.07 3.85
C ALA A 32 -17.99 4.26 4.95
N HIS A 33 -19.17 3.64 4.79
CA HIS A 33 -20.27 3.77 5.76
C HIS A 33 -19.98 3.04 7.06
N PHE A 34 -19.26 1.91 6.98
CA PHE A 34 -18.78 1.21 8.16
C PHE A 34 -17.80 2.07 8.97
N HIS A 35 -16.83 2.73 8.32
CA HIS A 35 -15.90 3.63 9.00
C HIS A 35 -16.61 4.84 9.61
N ALA A 36 -17.59 5.42 8.92
CA ALA A 36 -18.40 6.50 9.47
C ALA A 36 -19.15 6.06 10.74
N LEU A 37 -19.77 4.87 10.73
CA LEU A 37 -20.41 4.30 11.91
C LEU A 37 -19.40 4.07 13.04
N MET A 38 -18.24 3.48 12.74
CA MET A 38 -17.18 3.25 13.73
C MET A 38 -16.73 4.56 14.39
N GLY A 39 -16.54 5.62 13.60
CA GLY A 39 -16.25 6.96 14.12
C GLY A 39 -17.38 7.50 15.01
N GLY A 40 -18.63 7.41 14.57
CA GLY A 40 -19.79 7.84 15.36
C GLY A 40 -19.93 7.10 16.69
N VAL A 41 -19.81 5.78 16.68
CA VAL A 41 -19.82 4.93 17.89
C VAL A 41 -18.65 5.31 18.82
N THR A 42 -17.48 5.64 18.27
CA THR A 42 -16.32 6.08 19.07
C THR A 42 -16.57 7.43 19.74
N ALA A 43 -17.20 8.37 19.02
CA ALA A 43 -17.56 9.66 19.61
C ALA A 43 -18.57 9.52 20.75
N VAL A 44 -19.59 8.68 20.57
CA VAL A 44 -20.56 8.36 21.63
C VAL A 44 -19.86 7.67 22.80
N MET A 45 -18.97 6.72 22.53
CA MET A 45 -18.19 6.04 23.56
C MET A 45 -17.37 7.01 24.41
N SER A 46 -16.64 7.93 23.77
CA SER A 46 -15.84 8.96 24.45
C SER A 46 -16.72 9.87 25.31
N TRP A 47 -17.84 10.35 24.76
CA TRP A 47 -18.79 11.20 25.48
C TRP A 47 -19.40 10.49 26.71
N VAL A 48 -19.89 9.26 26.54
CA VAL A 48 -20.48 8.46 27.63
C VAL A 48 -19.44 8.13 28.71
N THR A 49 -18.19 7.90 28.31
CA THR A 49 -17.08 7.62 29.24
C THR A 49 -16.73 8.84 30.08
N ASP A 50 -16.56 10.01 29.46
CA ASP A 50 -16.29 11.26 30.17
C ASP A 50 -17.50 11.72 31.02
N ALA A 51 -18.72 11.38 30.61
CA ALA A 51 -19.93 11.60 31.41
C ALA A 51 -20.01 10.69 32.66
N GLY A 52 -19.15 9.68 32.77
CA GLY A 52 -19.08 8.81 33.94
C GLY A 52 -20.29 7.89 34.13
N VAL A 53 -20.99 7.54 33.04
CA VAL A 53 -22.19 6.69 33.10
C VAL A 53 -21.82 5.30 33.60
N THR A 54 -22.32 4.95 34.78
CA THR A 54 -22.06 3.66 35.43
C THR A 54 -23.35 2.98 35.86
N VAL A 55 -23.33 1.65 35.88
CA VAL A 55 -24.41 0.79 36.36
C VAL A 55 -23.83 -0.10 37.46
N GLN A 56 -24.53 -0.26 38.58
CA GLN A 56 -24.07 -1.11 39.68
C GLN A 56 -24.90 -2.39 39.77
N VAL A 57 -24.26 -3.55 39.56
CA VAL A 57 -24.94 -4.85 39.67
C VAL A 57 -24.18 -5.72 40.66
N ALA A 58 -24.86 -6.17 41.72
CA ALA A 58 -24.30 -7.05 42.74
C ALA A 58 -23.01 -6.51 43.42
N GLY A 59 -22.94 -5.19 43.65
CA GLY A 59 -21.77 -4.53 44.25
C GLY A 59 -20.59 -4.33 43.29
N ILE A 60 -20.80 -4.59 42.00
CA ILE A 60 -19.81 -4.41 40.95
C ILE A 60 -20.22 -3.23 40.07
N THR A 61 -19.29 -2.31 39.82
CA THR A 61 -19.50 -1.14 38.96
C THR A 61 -19.15 -1.46 37.51
N PHE A 62 -20.08 -1.19 36.60
CA PHE A 62 -19.95 -1.35 35.16
C PHE A 62 -19.93 0.04 34.51
N MET A 63 -18.90 0.34 33.72
CA MET A 63 -18.87 1.57 32.92
C MET A 63 -19.56 1.33 31.59
N VAL A 64 -20.68 2.03 31.33
CA VAL A 64 -21.47 1.80 30.12
C VAL A 64 -20.66 2.11 28.86
N GLY A 65 -19.90 3.22 28.88
CA GLY A 65 -19.07 3.67 27.76
C GLY A 65 -18.11 2.59 27.25
N SER A 66 -17.29 2.04 28.15
CA SER A 66 -16.35 0.98 27.78
C SER A 66 -17.09 -0.34 27.54
N THR A 67 -18.01 -0.76 28.40
CA THR A 67 -18.65 -2.08 28.33
C THR A 67 -19.47 -2.29 27.06
N VAL A 68 -20.26 -1.31 26.61
CA VAL A 68 -21.17 -1.42 25.45
C VAL A 68 -20.51 -1.03 24.14
N PHE A 69 -19.92 0.16 24.09
CA PHE A 69 -19.49 0.74 22.80
C PHE A 69 -18.10 0.23 22.41
N TYR A 70 -17.16 0.16 23.35
CA TYR A 70 -15.80 -0.28 23.03
C TYR A 70 -15.73 -1.75 22.61
N THR A 71 -16.50 -2.64 23.25
CA THR A 71 -16.62 -4.04 22.79
C THR A 71 -17.07 -4.13 21.34
N SER A 72 -18.06 -3.30 20.97
CA SER A 72 -18.60 -3.24 19.61
C SER A 72 -17.57 -2.69 18.61
N LEU A 73 -16.77 -1.70 19.02
CA LEU A 73 -15.66 -1.17 18.20
C LEU A 73 -14.58 -2.22 17.97
N LEU A 74 -14.10 -2.88 19.03
CA LEU A 74 -13.07 -3.92 18.95
C LEU A 74 -13.53 -5.07 18.04
N LEU A 75 -14.80 -5.46 18.13
CA LEU A 75 -15.38 -6.46 17.24
C LEU A 75 -15.46 -5.96 15.79
N GLY A 76 -15.87 -4.72 15.56
CA GLY A 76 -15.89 -4.14 14.22
C GLY A 76 -14.51 -4.18 13.57
N VAL A 77 -13.48 -3.80 14.33
CA VAL A 77 -12.09 -3.88 13.85
C VAL A 77 -11.66 -5.33 13.64
N PHE A 78 -12.05 -6.25 14.51
CA PHE A 78 -11.81 -7.69 14.33
C PHE A 78 -12.42 -8.24 13.04
N ALA A 79 -13.66 -7.86 12.74
CA ALA A 79 -14.36 -8.30 11.53
C ALA A 79 -13.68 -7.78 10.26
N VAL A 80 -13.32 -6.49 10.22
CA VAL A 80 -12.57 -5.89 9.11
C VAL A 80 -11.20 -6.56 8.96
N TYR A 81 -10.52 -6.85 10.07
CA TYR A 81 -9.22 -7.52 10.04
C TYR A 81 -9.28 -8.90 9.40
N ILE A 82 -10.27 -9.70 9.79
CA ILE A 82 -10.43 -11.05 9.25
C ILE A 82 -10.74 -11.02 7.75
N PHE A 83 -11.63 -10.13 7.31
CA PHE A 83 -12.17 -10.21 5.95
C PHE A 83 -11.56 -9.24 4.95
N ASP A 84 -11.24 -8.03 5.36
CA ASP A 84 -10.75 -6.95 4.49
C ASP A 84 -9.24 -6.73 4.63
N GLY A 85 -8.62 -7.36 5.63
CA GLY A 85 -7.18 -7.40 5.79
C GLY A 85 -6.57 -6.13 6.40
N PRO A 86 -5.23 -6.05 6.42
CA PRO A 86 -4.51 -5.10 7.25
C PRO A 86 -4.68 -3.63 6.84
N HIS A 87 -4.82 -3.36 5.55
CA HIS A 87 -5.00 -1.98 5.06
C HIS A 87 -6.30 -1.37 5.57
N ALA A 88 -7.41 -2.08 5.37
CA ALA A 88 -8.72 -1.68 5.87
C ALA A 88 -8.74 -1.59 7.40
N THR A 89 -8.08 -2.54 8.07
CA THR A 89 -7.92 -2.53 9.52
C THR A 89 -7.22 -1.25 9.99
N ARG A 90 -6.09 -0.87 9.37
CA ARG A 90 -5.37 0.36 9.72
C ARG A 90 -6.25 1.59 9.63
N ILE A 91 -7.10 1.69 8.62
CA ILE A 91 -8.05 2.82 8.49
C ILE A 91 -9.07 2.80 9.62
N ALA A 92 -9.66 1.64 9.94
CA ALA A 92 -10.59 1.49 11.06
C ALA A 92 -9.93 1.88 12.40
N ILE A 93 -8.70 1.43 12.62
CA ILE A 93 -7.88 1.79 13.79
C ILE A 93 -7.65 3.30 13.85
N SER A 94 -7.17 3.91 12.78
CA SER A 94 -6.91 5.35 12.71
C SER A 94 -8.20 6.15 12.90
N THR A 95 -9.34 5.62 12.47
CA THR A 95 -10.66 6.23 12.70
C THR A 95 -11.00 6.24 14.19
N VAL A 96 -10.90 5.09 14.87
CA VAL A 96 -11.19 5.00 16.31
C VAL A 96 -10.20 5.85 17.11
N ALA A 97 -8.89 5.67 16.91
CA ALA A 97 -7.88 6.43 17.65
C ALA A 97 -7.97 7.94 17.39
N GLY A 98 -8.20 8.35 16.13
CA GLY A 98 -8.36 9.75 15.75
C GLY A 98 -9.58 10.39 16.39
N VAL A 99 -10.74 9.73 16.36
CA VAL A 99 -11.96 10.25 17.00
C VAL A 99 -11.83 10.28 18.52
N SER A 100 -11.27 9.23 19.14
CA SER A 100 -11.01 9.18 20.60
C SER A 100 -10.08 10.29 21.08
N ALA A 101 -9.15 10.76 20.24
CA ALA A 101 -8.31 11.91 20.58
C ALA A 101 -9.02 13.25 20.31
N MET A 102 -9.77 13.34 19.20
CA MET A 102 -10.39 14.57 18.74
C MET A 102 -11.57 15.00 19.62
N VAL A 103 -12.42 14.08 20.08
CA VAL A 103 -13.63 14.40 20.87
C VAL A 103 -13.29 15.09 22.20
N PRO A 104 -12.37 14.56 23.04
CA PRO A 104 -11.93 15.25 24.24
C PRO A 104 -11.28 16.61 23.96
N LEU A 105 -10.52 16.73 22.87
CA LEU A 105 -9.90 17.99 22.48
C LEU A 105 -10.94 19.05 22.12
N ILE A 106 -11.97 18.67 21.34
CA ILE A 106 -13.10 19.56 21.03
C ILE A 106 -13.84 19.94 22.31
N ALA A 107 -14.17 19.00 23.18
CA ALA A 107 -14.83 19.28 24.46
C ALA A 107 -14.02 20.26 25.32
N LEU A 108 -12.70 20.09 25.40
CA LEU A 108 -11.80 21.01 26.09
C LEU A 108 -11.85 22.42 25.48
N THR A 109 -11.77 22.54 24.15
CA THR A 109 -11.83 23.85 23.49
C THR A 109 -13.15 24.58 23.73
N LEU A 110 -14.27 23.86 23.76
CA LEU A 110 -15.58 24.42 24.06
C LEU A 110 -15.67 24.95 25.50
N HIS A 111 -15.16 24.18 26.48
CA HIS A 111 -15.11 24.63 27.88
C HIS A 111 -14.19 25.84 28.08
N LEU A 112 -13.06 25.88 27.36
CA LEU A 112 -12.17 27.07 27.35
C LEU A 112 -12.91 28.28 26.80
N GLN A 113 -13.63 28.13 25.67
CA GLN A 113 -14.42 29.21 25.08
C GLN A 113 -15.49 29.74 26.05
N THR A 114 -16.27 28.86 26.71
CA THR A 114 -17.28 29.32 27.68
C THR A 114 -16.67 30.05 28.87
N LYS A 115 -15.48 29.60 29.32
CA LYS A 115 -14.74 30.27 30.38
C LYS A 115 -14.29 31.68 29.98
N PHE A 116 -13.85 31.87 28.74
CA PHE A 116 -13.43 33.19 28.23
C PHE A 116 -14.58 34.17 28.04
N ILE A 117 -15.77 33.68 27.63
CA ILE A 117 -16.95 34.52 27.41
C ILE A 117 -17.69 34.82 28.74
N GLY A 118 -17.27 34.20 29.85
CA GLY A 118 -17.94 34.33 31.14
C GLY A 118 -19.33 33.67 31.17
N ALA A 119 -19.60 32.76 30.23
CA ALA A 119 -20.84 32.00 30.18
C ALA A 119 -20.82 30.84 31.18
N SER A 120 -22.00 30.34 31.57
CA SER A 120 -22.10 29.14 32.39
C SER A 120 -21.48 27.93 31.68
N PRO A 121 -20.83 27.01 32.42
CA PRO A 121 -20.30 25.78 31.85
C PRO A 121 -21.35 25.01 31.05
N LEU A 122 -20.94 24.37 29.95
CA LEU A 122 -21.81 23.54 29.14
C LEU A 122 -22.25 22.30 29.94
N ALA A 123 -23.44 22.36 30.54
CA ALA A 123 -23.95 21.30 31.43
C ALA A 123 -23.99 19.90 30.80
N HIS A 124 -24.12 19.81 29.47
CA HIS A 124 -24.27 18.54 28.74
C HIS A 124 -22.98 18.08 28.05
N VAL A 125 -21.92 18.89 28.05
CA VAL A 125 -20.62 18.52 27.48
C VAL A 125 -19.70 18.15 28.65
N PRO A 126 -19.38 16.88 28.86
CA PRO A 126 -18.57 16.48 29.99
C PRO A 126 -17.16 17.04 29.88
N ILE A 127 -16.53 17.17 31.04
CA ILE A 127 -15.18 17.69 31.14
C ILE A 127 -14.22 16.53 30.89
N PRO A 128 -13.38 16.59 29.84
CA PRO A 128 -12.51 15.48 29.49
C PRO A 128 -11.42 15.28 30.54
N SER A 129 -11.20 14.03 30.95
CA SER A 129 -10.06 13.68 31.81
C SER A 129 -8.85 13.32 30.97
N PHE A 130 -7.76 14.08 31.10
CA PHE A 130 -6.52 13.83 30.34
C PHE A 130 -6.02 12.39 30.55
N ARG A 131 -6.05 11.92 31.79
CA ARG A 131 -5.56 10.59 32.16
C ARG A 131 -6.41 9.48 31.55
N ILE A 132 -7.73 9.58 31.64
CA ILE A 132 -8.67 8.58 31.09
C ILE A 132 -8.55 8.55 29.57
N ASN A 133 -8.53 9.72 28.93
CA ASN A 133 -8.48 9.82 27.47
C ASN A 133 -7.12 9.34 26.91
N ALA A 134 -6.00 9.69 27.54
CA ALA A 134 -4.69 9.16 27.16
C ALA A 134 -4.62 7.63 27.31
N ALA A 135 -5.15 7.08 28.41
CA ALA A 135 -5.23 5.65 28.62
C ALA A 135 -6.11 4.95 27.57
N SER A 136 -7.26 5.55 27.21
CA SER A 136 -8.16 5.03 26.19
C SER A 136 -7.48 4.94 24.81
N VAL A 137 -6.82 6.02 24.38
CA VAL A 137 -6.12 6.06 23.08
C VAL A 137 -4.97 5.05 23.06
N ALA A 138 -4.15 5.01 24.11
CA ALA A 138 -3.02 4.08 24.21
C ALA A 138 -3.48 2.62 24.20
N THR A 139 -4.54 2.30 24.96
CA THR A 139 -5.11 0.95 25.04
C THR A 139 -5.70 0.53 23.71
N THR A 140 -6.43 1.43 23.03
CA THR A 140 -6.95 1.17 21.68
C THR A 140 -5.84 0.73 20.75
N VAL A 141 -4.75 1.49 20.66
CA VAL A 141 -3.60 1.14 19.79
C VAL A 141 -2.97 -0.21 20.19
N ALA A 142 -2.80 -0.47 21.48
CA ALA A 142 -2.22 -1.71 21.99
C ALA A 142 -3.09 -2.95 21.70
N ASP A 143 -4.40 -2.86 21.93
CA ASP A 143 -5.37 -3.92 21.70
C ASP A 143 -5.38 -4.36 20.24
N LEU A 144 -5.19 -3.42 19.34
CA LEU A 144 -5.22 -3.66 17.91
C LEU A 144 -3.96 -4.38 17.42
N ILE A 145 -2.80 -4.01 17.94
CA ILE A 145 -1.55 -4.74 17.72
C ILE A 145 -1.68 -6.16 18.29
N PHE A 146 -2.22 -6.28 19.50
CA PHE A 146 -2.43 -7.56 20.16
C PHE A 146 -3.43 -8.46 19.44
N LEU A 147 -4.56 -7.91 18.97
CA LEU A 147 -5.59 -8.64 18.21
C LEU A 147 -5.00 -9.29 16.97
N ALA A 148 -4.19 -8.53 16.25
CA ALA A 148 -3.50 -9.00 15.07
C ALA A 148 -2.55 -10.16 15.45
N MET A 149 -1.66 -9.95 16.42
CA MET A 149 -0.68 -10.96 16.86
C MET A 149 -1.35 -12.24 17.39
N ALA A 150 -2.39 -12.09 18.23
CA ALA A 150 -3.12 -13.19 18.82
C ALA A 150 -3.84 -14.01 17.75
N TRP A 151 -4.48 -13.37 16.78
CA TRP A 151 -5.13 -14.07 15.66
C TRP A 151 -4.11 -14.86 14.84
N GLU A 152 -2.96 -14.27 14.49
CA GLU A 152 -1.92 -14.94 13.70
C GLU A 152 -1.33 -16.13 14.47
N PHE A 153 -0.96 -15.91 15.73
CA PHE A 153 -0.36 -16.94 16.59
C PHE A 153 -1.28 -18.15 16.72
N LEU A 154 -2.55 -17.93 17.06
CA LEU A 154 -3.52 -19.02 17.23
C LEU A 154 -3.79 -19.76 15.91
N GLY A 155 -3.70 -19.09 14.76
CA GLY A 155 -3.84 -19.70 13.43
C GLY A 155 -2.72 -20.69 13.06
N LYS A 156 -1.53 -20.57 13.67
CA LYS A 156 -0.39 -21.46 13.45
C LYS A 156 -0.35 -22.66 14.41
N THR A 157 -1.22 -22.69 15.42
CA THR A 157 -1.24 -23.74 16.46
C THR A 157 -2.28 -24.82 16.18
N ARG A 158 -2.27 -25.89 17.00
CA ARG A 158 -3.31 -26.93 17.03
C ARG A 158 -4.74 -26.40 17.31
N PHE A 159 -4.88 -25.14 17.72
CA PHE A 159 -6.16 -24.47 17.99
C PHE A 159 -6.78 -23.80 16.75
N ASN A 160 -6.42 -24.22 15.53
CA ASN A 160 -6.90 -23.62 14.27
C ASN A 160 -8.40 -23.87 13.96
N ARG A 161 -9.19 -24.40 14.91
CA ARG A 161 -10.65 -24.44 14.77
C ARG A 161 -11.18 -23.00 14.85
N LEU A 162 -11.85 -22.53 13.79
CA LEU A 162 -12.31 -21.15 13.63
C LEU A 162 -13.04 -20.62 14.87
N TRP A 163 -13.98 -21.40 15.42
CA TRP A 163 -14.77 -21.01 16.58
C TRP A 163 -13.89 -20.75 17.81
N LEU A 164 -12.98 -21.68 18.12
CA LEU A 164 -12.12 -21.59 19.29
C LEU A 164 -11.12 -20.45 19.14
N ARG A 165 -10.53 -20.32 17.94
CA ARG A 165 -9.62 -19.23 17.62
C ARG A 165 -10.29 -17.88 17.78
N ALA A 166 -11.47 -17.67 17.19
CA ALA A 166 -12.21 -16.42 17.30
C ALA A 166 -12.60 -16.09 18.73
N PHE A 167 -13.07 -17.07 19.51
CA PHE A 167 -13.41 -16.86 20.91
C PHE A 167 -12.19 -16.44 21.74
N VAL A 168 -11.08 -17.18 21.62
CA VAL A 168 -9.86 -16.93 22.40
C VAL A 168 -9.21 -15.60 22.01
N THR A 169 -9.16 -15.27 20.70
CA THR A 169 -8.66 -13.96 20.27
C THR A 169 -9.52 -12.83 20.83
N LEU A 170 -10.85 -12.91 20.65
CA LEU A 170 -11.75 -11.85 21.12
C LEU A 170 -11.66 -11.66 22.64
N LEU A 171 -11.75 -12.76 23.41
CA LEU A 171 -11.68 -12.70 24.87
C LEU A 171 -10.31 -12.21 25.35
N GLY A 172 -9.22 -12.67 24.73
CA GLY A 172 -7.86 -12.26 25.07
C GLY A 172 -7.66 -10.76 24.86
N VAL A 173 -8.09 -10.22 23.72
CA VAL A 173 -7.98 -8.78 23.44
C VAL A 173 -8.84 -7.99 24.42
N MET A 174 -10.07 -8.42 24.68
CA MET A 174 -10.97 -7.75 25.63
C MET A 174 -10.45 -7.77 27.08
N TRP A 175 -9.66 -8.77 27.47
CA TRP A 175 -9.05 -8.80 28.81
C TRP A 175 -7.79 -7.96 28.88
N LEU A 176 -6.95 -7.99 27.84
CA LEU A 176 -5.80 -7.10 27.74
C LEU A 176 -6.24 -5.63 27.79
N ASP A 177 -7.29 -5.29 27.05
CA ASP A 177 -7.95 -3.97 27.09
C ASP A 177 -8.21 -3.53 28.53
N VAL A 178 -8.95 -4.36 29.28
CA VAL A 178 -9.33 -4.01 30.65
C VAL A 178 -8.11 -3.84 31.54
N LEU A 179 -7.10 -4.70 31.39
CA LEU A 179 -5.87 -4.57 32.14
C LEU A 179 -5.15 -3.26 31.82
N LEU A 180 -4.99 -2.91 30.54
CA LEU A 180 -4.29 -1.70 30.12
C LEU A 180 -5.08 -0.44 30.46
N PHE A 181 -6.36 -0.39 30.11
CA PHE A 181 -7.23 0.77 30.32
C PHE A 181 -7.45 1.03 31.81
N ALA A 182 -7.89 0.03 32.59
CA ALA A 182 -8.19 0.26 34.00
C ALA A 182 -6.92 0.62 34.78
N THR A 183 -5.77 0.04 34.43
CA THR A 183 -4.47 0.44 35.02
C THR A 183 -4.11 1.87 34.62
N GLY A 184 -4.13 2.20 33.33
CA GLY A 184 -3.78 3.55 32.87
C GLY A 184 -4.68 4.63 33.47
N ALA A 185 -6.00 4.39 33.45
CA ALA A 185 -7.00 5.37 33.86
C ALA A 185 -7.20 5.46 35.38
N PHE A 186 -7.13 4.34 36.12
CA PHE A 186 -7.61 4.29 37.51
C PHE A 186 -6.58 3.77 38.53
N LEU A 187 -5.37 3.34 38.14
CA LEU A 187 -4.34 2.94 39.11
C LEU A 187 -4.11 4.02 40.19
N GLY A 188 -4.13 3.60 41.45
CA GLY A 188 -4.02 4.49 42.61
C GLY A 188 -5.34 5.13 43.07
N SER A 189 -6.45 4.91 42.37
CA SER A 189 -7.79 5.26 42.87
C SER A 189 -8.35 4.15 43.79
N PRO A 190 -9.20 4.48 44.77
CA PRO A 190 -9.80 3.49 45.67
C PRO A 190 -10.70 2.49 44.93
N ASP A 191 -11.31 2.91 43.82
CA ASP A 191 -12.23 2.07 43.03
C ASP A 191 -11.52 1.18 41.98
N TYR A 192 -10.19 1.30 41.82
CA TYR A 192 -9.42 0.59 40.80
C TYR A 192 -9.72 -0.92 40.75
N VAL A 193 -9.69 -1.60 41.89
CA VAL A 193 -9.88 -3.05 41.96
C VAL A 193 -11.34 -3.43 41.62
N ASN A 194 -12.31 -2.63 42.05
CA ASN A 194 -13.73 -2.87 41.78
C ASN A 194 -14.04 -2.66 40.30
N ILE A 195 -13.52 -1.57 39.72
CA ILE A 195 -13.60 -1.27 38.29
C ILE A 195 -12.96 -2.39 37.46
N MET A 196 -11.75 -2.82 37.82
CA MET A 196 -11.01 -3.88 37.12
C MET A 196 -11.80 -5.20 37.12
N LYS A 197 -12.21 -5.67 38.30
CA LYS A 197 -12.99 -6.92 38.44
C LYS A 197 -14.31 -6.83 37.70
N GLY A 198 -15.02 -5.71 37.82
CA GLY A 198 -16.31 -5.52 37.17
C GLY A 198 -16.22 -5.48 35.66
N THR A 199 -15.24 -4.76 35.14
CA THR A 199 -15.05 -4.66 33.70
C THR A 199 -14.62 -6.01 33.12
N LEU A 200 -13.71 -6.75 33.76
CA LEU A 200 -13.32 -8.11 33.34
C LEU A 200 -14.52 -9.07 33.29
N LEU A 201 -15.35 -9.07 34.33
CA LEU A 201 -16.57 -9.89 34.37
C LEU A 201 -17.55 -9.48 33.27
N SER A 202 -17.76 -8.18 33.08
CA SER A 202 -18.64 -7.65 32.04
C SER A 202 -18.21 -8.05 30.63
N ARG A 203 -16.89 -7.99 30.37
CA ARG A 203 -16.29 -8.39 29.10
C ARG A 203 -16.47 -9.89 28.86
N LEU A 204 -16.29 -10.72 29.89
CA LEU A 204 -16.53 -12.16 29.78
C LEU A 204 -18.00 -12.46 29.45
N VAL A 205 -18.94 -11.83 30.17
CA VAL A 205 -20.38 -12.00 29.92
C VAL A 205 -20.72 -11.58 28.49
N ILE A 206 -20.33 -10.38 28.07
CA ILE A 206 -20.60 -9.88 26.72
C ILE A 206 -19.94 -10.77 25.67
N ALA A 207 -18.70 -11.24 25.86
CA ALA A 207 -18.04 -12.13 24.93
C ALA A 207 -18.82 -13.45 24.76
N VAL A 208 -19.36 -14.02 25.83
CA VAL A 208 -20.17 -15.25 25.78
C VAL A 208 -21.46 -15.03 24.99
N PHE A 209 -22.13 -13.89 25.16
CA PHE A 209 -23.37 -13.57 24.42
C PHE A 209 -23.12 -13.13 22.96
N ALA A 210 -22.06 -12.38 22.71
CA ALA A 210 -21.69 -11.88 21.39
C ALA A 210 -21.12 -12.99 20.48
N PHE A 211 -20.37 -13.93 21.06
CA PHE A 211 -19.61 -14.92 20.31
C PHE A 211 -20.47 -15.81 19.39
N PRO A 212 -21.65 -16.33 19.80
CA PRO A 212 -22.51 -17.09 18.89
C PRO A 212 -22.87 -16.31 17.62
N PHE A 213 -23.17 -15.02 17.75
CA PHE A 213 -23.49 -14.15 16.61
C PHE A 213 -22.25 -13.84 15.77
N LEU A 214 -21.10 -13.60 16.41
CA LEU A 214 -19.83 -13.46 15.70
C LEU A 214 -19.56 -14.70 14.85
N TYR A 215 -19.66 -15.87 15.46
CA TYR A 215 -19.36 -17.14 14.81
C TYR A 215 -20.30 -17.41 13.63
N LEU A 216 -21.60 -17.17 13.81
CA LEU A 216 -22.58 -17.25 12.72
C LEU A 216 -22.25 -16.27 11.60
N TYR A 217 -21.90 -15.03 11.94
CA TYR A 217 -21.49 -14.01 10.99
C TYR A 217 -20.24 -14.42 10.21
N LEU A 218 -19.20 -14.90 10.90
CA LEU A 218 -17.96 -15.36 10.30
C LEU A 218 -18.22 -16.51 9.33
N ASN A 219 -19.04 -17.49 9.74
CA ASN A 219 -19.35 -18.66 8.93
C ASN A 219 -20.22 -18.30 7.72
N TRP A 220 -21.23 -17.46 7.90
CA TRP A 220 -22.09 -16.96 6.82
C TRP A 220 -21.28 -16.22 5.76
N GLN A 221 -20.38 -15.34 6.19
CA GLN A 221 -19.55 -14.55 5.29
C GLN A 221 -18.50 -15.41 4.56
N ASN A 222 -17.90 -16.37 5.25
CA ASN A 222 -17.00 -17.35 4.66
C ASN A 222 -17.73 -18.20 3.59
N SER A 223 -18.94 -18.67 3.89
CA SER A 223 -19.74 -19.50 2.97
C SER A 223 -20.25 -18.74 1.75
N LYS A 224 -20.63 -17.46 1.90
CA LYS A 224 -21.22 -16.66 0.81
C LYS A 224 -20.21 -16.31 -0.30
N LYS A 225 -18.92 -16.28 0.01
CA LYS A 225 -17.90 -15.74 -0.91
C LYS A 225 -16.82 -16.70 -1.36
N GLY A 226 -16.75 -17.92 -0.81
CA GLY A 226 -15.67 -18.86 -1.16
C GLY A 226 -14.25 -18.30 -0.91
N ASN A 227 -14.14 -17.20 -0.14
CA ASN A 227 -12.88 -16.62 0.31
C ASN A 227 -12.49 -17.39 1.57
N PRO A 228 -11.57 -18.37 1.50
CA PRO A 228 -11.11 -19.04 2.70
C PRO A 228 -10.58 -17.98 3.68
N ILE A 229 -10.91 -18.12 4.96
CA ILE A 229 -10.31 -17.33 6.04
C ILE A 229 -8.80 -17.63 6.02
N GLU A 230 -8.06 -16.83 5.27
CA GLU A 230 -6.63 -16.96 5.14
C GLU A 230 -5.96 -16.50 6.43
N ASN A 231 -4.97 -17.27 6.87
CA ASN A 231 -4.04 -16.88 7.91
C ASN A 231 -3.14 -15.76 7.39
N ARG A 232 -3.64 -14.52 7.38
CA ARG A 232 -2.87 -13.36 6.95
C ARG A 232 -1.90 -12.94 8.07
N PRO A 233 -0.57 -13.00 7.85
CA PRO A 233 0.40 -12.65 8.86
C PRO A 233 0.47 -11.13 9.06
N VAL A 234 0.51 -10.67 10.31
CA VAL A 234 0.57 -9.25 10.74
C VAL A 234 1.89 -8.60 10.38
N LEU A 235 2.97 -9.39 10.34
CA LEU A 235 4.23 -8.88 9.84
C LEU A 235 4.11 -8.34 8.41
N ALA A 236 3.11 -8.74 7.63
CA ALA A 236 2.79 -8.20 6.31
C ALA A 236 2.38 -6.71 6.33
N ILE A 237 1.95 -6.10 7.43
CA ILE A 237 1.69 -4.63 7.44
C ILE A 237 3.01 -3.86 7.29
N LEU A 238 4.08 -4.36 7.90
CA LEU A 238 5.45 -3.84 7.75
C LEU A 238 6.15 -4.48 6.53
N LYS A 239 5.82 -5.74 6.19
CA LYS A 239 6.44 -6.49 5.11
C LYS A 239 5.85 -6.20 3.73
N GLU A 240 4.56 -6.00 3.51
CA GLU A 240 4.02 -5.69 2.17
C GLU A 240 4.60 -4.38 1.66
N VAL A 241 4.68 -3.35 2.50
CA VAL A 241 5.35 -2.10 2.09
C VAL A 241 6.83 -2.34 1.84
N ALA A 242 7.50 -3.20 2.61
CA ALA A 242 8.90 -3.54 2.38
C ALA A 242 9.12 -4.40 1.13
N GLU A 243 8.28 -5.40 0.89
CA GLU A 243 8.31 -6.38 -0.21
C GLU A 243 7.91 -5.69 -1.51
N VAL A 244 6.82 -4.91 -1.55
CA VAL A 244 6.46 -4.08 -2.71
C VAL A 244 7.54 -3.02 -2.99
N ARG A 245 8.11 -2.38 -1.96
CA ARG A 245 9.25 -1.46 -2.17
C ARG A 245 10.49 -2.21 -2.66
N MET A 246 10.71 -3.44 -2.24
CA MET A 246 11.83 -4.27 -2.68
C MET A 246 11.63 -4.76 -4.12
N GLU A 247 10.44 -5.23 -4.48
CA GLU A 247 10.08 -5.58 -5.85
C GLU A 247 10.19 -4.36 -6.77
N LEU A 248 9.70 -3.20 -6.34
CA LEU A 248 9.86 -1.95 -7.10
C LEU A 248 11.34 -1.58 -7.26
N ARG A 249 12.14 -1.71 -6.20
CA ARG A 249 13.60 -1.47 -6.28
C ARG A 249 14.28 -2.45 -7.23
N LEU A 250 13.90 -3.73 -7.22
CA LEU A 250 14.44 -4.76 -8.11
C LEU A 250 14.04 -4.49 -9.57
N ALA A 251 12.78 -4.17 -9.83
CA ALA A 251 12.30 -3.79 -11.14
C ALA A 251 13.02 -2.53 -11.66
N GLN A 252 13.19 -1.50 -10.82
CA GLN A 252 13.96 -0.30 -11.16
C GLN A 252 15.46 -0.59 -11.42
N LYS A 253 16.03 -1.57 -10.73
CA LYS A 253 17.42 -2.00 -10.97
C LYS A 253 17.55 -2.72 -12.31
N GLU A 254 16.60 -3.59 -12.63
CA GLU A 254 16.58 -4.32 -13.91
C GLU A 254 16.36 -3.37 -15.10
N ILE A 255 15.44 -2.40 -14.98
CA ILE A 255 15.24 -1.36 -16.02
C ILE A 255 16.53 -0.58 -16.28
N ARG A 256 17.22 -0.12 -15.22
CA ARG A 256 18.50 0.58 -15.35
C ARG A 256 19.56 -0.28 -16.05
N ARG A 257 19.64 -1.55 -15.69
CA ARG A 257 20.58 -2.50 -16.34
C ARG A 257 20.29 -2.65 -17.83
N ARG A 258 19.01 -2.73 -18.22
CA ARG A 258 18.62 -2.80 -19.64
C ARG A 258 18.96 -1.51 -20.39
N GLN A 259 18.68 -0.35 -19.80
CA GLN A 259 19.01 0.94 -20.40
C GLN A 259 20.52 1.14 -20.60
N GLU A 260 21.35 0.72 -19.64
CA GLU A 260 22.82 0.75 -19.81
C GLU A 260 23.30 -0.19 -20.92
N ALA A 261 22.69 -1.38 -21.05
CA ALA A 261 23.00 -2.32 -22.11
C ALA A 261 22.58 -1.80 -23.49
N GLU A 262 21.40 -1.18 -23.59
CA GLU A 262 20.93 -0.53 -24.82
C GLU A 262 21.85 0.61 -25.22
N ARG A 263 22.24 1.49 -24.28
CA ARG A 263 23.18 2.58 -24.58
C ARG A 263 24.53 2.09 -25.08
N LYS A 264 25.08 1.03 -24.46
CA LYS A 264 26.33 0.41 -24.93
C LYS A 264 26.18 -0.20 -26.32
N ASN A 265 25.04 -0.83 -26.61
CA ASN A 265 24.77 -1.35 -27.95
C ASN A 265 24.67 -0.22 -28.98
N GLU A 266 24.02 0.90 -28.65
CA GLU A 266 23.96 2.08 -29.51
C GLU A 266 25.34 2.68 -29.77
N GLU A 267 26.17 2.80 -28.73
CA GLU A 267 27.58 3.23 -28.84
C GLU A 267 28.37 2.31 -29.77
N LEU A 268 28.30 0.98 -29.55
CA LEU A 268 28.96 -0.03 -30.39
C LEU A 268 28.47 -0.02 -31.84
N ILE A 269 27.16 0.16 -32.08
CA ILE A 269 26.60 0.30 -33.42
C ILE A 269 27.16 1.55 -34.10
N GLY A 270 27.33 2.65 -33.35
CA GLY A 270 27.98 3.87 -33.84
C GLY A 270 29.43 3.62 -34.26
N GLU A 271 30.23 3.00 -33.39
CA GLU A 271 31.62 2.65 -33.66
C GLU A 271 31.76 1.72 -34.87
N LEU A 272 30.92 0.67 -34.95
CA LEU A 272 30.91 -0.26 -36.08
C LEU A 272 30.56 0.43 -37.40
N LYS A 273 29.57 1.34 -37.38
CA LYS A 273 29.22 2.14 -38.57
C LYS A 273 30.37 3.04 -39.01
N GLN A 274 31.08 3.66 -38.07
CA GLN A 274 32.23 4.49 -38.38
C GLN A 274 33.39 3.67 -38.96
N ALA A 275 33.75 2.55 -38.32
CA ALA A 275 34.79 1.65 -38.82
C ALA A 275 34.46 1.12 -40.22
N LEU A 276 33.18 0.78 -40.48
CA LEU A 276 32.72 0.35 -41.80
C LEU A 276 32.86 1.48 -42.85
N ALA A 277 32.58 2.73 -42.47
CA ALA A 277 32.75 3.88 -43.35
C ALA A 277 34.23 4.10 -43.69
N GLU A 278 35.12 4.00 -42.70
CA GLU A 278 36.57 4.12 -42.88
C GLU A 278 37.13 3.04 -43.83
N VAL A 279 36.72 1.78 -43.66
CA VAL A 279 37.09 0.69 -44.57
C VAL A 279 36.59 0.95 -46.00
N LYS A 280 35.35 1.45 -46.17
CA LYS A 280 34.83 1.81 -47.50
C LYS A 280 35.65 2.91 -48.16
N THR A 281 36.05 3.95 -47.43
CA THR A 281 36.93 5.01 -47.97
C THR A 281 38.31 4.47 -48.34
N LEU A 282 38.92 3.61 -47.52
CA LEU A 282 40.23 3.03 -47.80
C LEU A 282 40.22 2.12 -49.04
N ARG A 283 39.13 1.35 -49.23
CA ARG A 283 38.91 0.53 -50.45
C ARG A 283 38.69 1.38 -51.71
N GLY A 284 38.35 2.66 -51.59
CA GLY A 284 38.19 3.58 -52.73
C GLY A 284 39.52 4.14 -53.26
N CYS A 285 40.63 3.96 -52.56
CA CYS A 285 41.95 4.45 -52.97
C CYS A 285 42.64 3.44 -53.89
N LEU A 286 42.45 3.59 -55.20
CA LEU A 286 43.14 2.78 -56.19
C LEU A 286 44.59 3.27 -56.40
N PRO A 287 45.62 2.45 -56.10
CA PRO A 287 47.01 2.81 -56.34
C PRO A 287 47.29 2.92 -57.84
N ILE A 288 47.46 4.14 -58.34
CA ILE A 288 47.80 4.44 -59.74
C ILE A 288 49.29 4.78 -59.86
N CYS A 289 49.96 4.23 -60.88
CA CYS A 289 51.33 4.60 -61.22
C CYS A 289 51.36 6.03 -61.75
N SER A 290 52.12 6.92 -61.10
CA SER A 290 52.20 8.33 -61.48
C SER A 290 52.69 8.57 -62.91
N HIS A 291 53.51 7.65 -63.44
CA HIS A 291 54.10 7.74 -64.77
C HIS A 291 53.22 7.14 -65.87
N CYS A 292 52.89 5.85 -65.81
CA CYS A 292 52.17 5.14 -66.88
C CYS A 292 50.67 4.97 -66.65
N LYS A 293 50.14 5.47 -65.51
CA LYS A 293 48.72 5.45 -65.12
C LYS A 293 48.09 4.06 -64.94
N LYS A 294 48.86 2.97 -64.94
CA LYS A 294 48.36 1.63 -64.57
C LYS A 294 47.84 1.61 -63.12
N ILE A 295 46.83 0.79 -62.85
CA ILE A 295 46.30 0.52 -61.50
C ILE A 295 46.96 -0.75 -60.97
N ARG A 296 47.35 -0.79 -59.69
CA ARG A 296 47.80 -2.01 -59.02
C ARG A 296 46.61 -2.71 -58.37
N ASP A 297 46.38 -3.97 -58.72
CA ASP A 297 45.32 -4.78 -58.13
C ASP A 297 45.70 -5.33 -56.73
N ASP A 298 44.75 -6.03 -56.10
CA ASP A 298 44.91 -6.62 -54.76
C ASP A 298 45.96 -7.74 -54.70
N GLN A 299 46.34 -8.30 -55.86
CA GLN A 299 47.39 -9.31 -55.99
C GLN A 299 48.78 -8.69 -56.26
N GLY A 300 48.83 -7.36 -56.45
CA GLY A 300 50.05 -6.60 -56.66
C GLY A 300 50.46 -6.44 -58.13
N TYR A 301 49.65 -6.90 -59.09
CA TYR A 301 49.94 -6.75 -60.52
C TYR A 301 49.47 -5.39 -61.05
N TRP A 302 50.21 -4.86 -62.02
CA TRP A 302 49.90 -3.57 -62.66
C TRP A 302 49.16 -3.75 -63.97
N GLN A 303 47.91 -3.29 -64.02
CA GLN A 303 47.03 -3.42 -65.16
C GLN A 303 46.63 -2.05 -65.73
N GLN A 304 46.18 -2.00 -66.99
CA GLN A 304 45.63 -0.75 -67.54
C GLN A 304 44.29 -0.41 -66.87
N ILE A 305 44.00 0.90 -66.75
CA ILE A 305 42.77 1.39 -66.11
C ILE A 305 41.53 0.75 -66.74
N ASP A 306 41.45 0.71 -68.07
CA ASP A 306 40.30 0.17 -68.80
C ASP A 306 40.05 -1.31 -68.47
N THR A 307 41.12 -2.10 -68.34
CA THR A 307 41.05 -3.53 -67.96
C THR A 307 40.56 -3.67 -66.53
N TYR A 308 41.21 -2.96 -65.60
CA TYR A 308 40.88 -3.01 -64.18
C TYR A 308 39.42 -2.58 -63.92
N MET A 309 38.97 -1.49 -64.54
CA MET A 309 37.61 -0.96 -64.35
C MET A 309 36.55 -1.88 -64.95
N ARG A 310 36.82 -2.54 -66.08
CA ARG A 310 35.90 -3.50 -66.70
C ARG A 310 35.68 -4.75 -65.83
N GLU A 311 36.71 -5.17 -65.09
CA GLU A 311 36.62 -6.32 -64.16
C GLU A 311 35.92 -5.97 -62.84
N HIS A 312 35.98 -4.71 -62.42
CA HIS A 312 35.50 -4.27 -61.10
C HIS A 312 34.21 -3.43 -61.13
N ILE A 313 33.76 -3.01 -62.32
CA ILE A 313 32.57 -2.21 -62.54
C ILE A 313 31.82 -2.78 -63.74
N ASP A 314 30.50 -2.86 -63.64
CA ASP A 314 29.62 -3.30 -64.72
C ASP A 314 29.45 -2.21 -65.79
N ALA A 315 30.54 -1.93 -66.53
CA ALA A 315 30.60 -0.88 -67.56
C ALA A 315 31.52 -1.25 -68.74
N GLU A 316 31.08 -0.93 -69.96
CA GLU A 316 31.87 -1.06 -71.18
C GLU A 316 32.54 0.27 -71.58
N PHE A 317 33.78 0.20 -72.06
CA PHE A 317 34.55 1.37 -72.50
C PHE A 317 34.59 1.48 -74.03
N SER A 318 34.20 2.65 -74.55
CA SER A 318 34.42 3.02 -75.96
C SER A 318 35.61 3.98 -76.10
N HIS A 319 36.51 3.73 -77.05
CA HIS A 319 37.65 4.61 -77.30
C HIS A 319 37.28 5.72 -78.30
N SER A 320 37.12 6.95 -77.80
CA SER A 320 36.95 8.15 -78.61
C SER A 320 38.10 9.14 -78.37
N ILE A 321 38.41 9.98 -79.36
CA ILE A 321 39.43 11.03 -79.22
C ILE A 321 38.77 12.35 -78.82
N CYS A 322 39.22 12.97 -77.71
CA CYS A 322 38.67 14.25 -77.30
C CYS A 322 39.05 15.36 -78.30
N PRO A 323 38.25 16.44 -78.39
CA PRO A 323 38.51 17.54 -79.34
C PRO A 323 39.91 18.17 -79.22
N ASP A 324 40.46 18.24 -78.01
CA ASP A 324 41.78 18.82 -77.76
C ASP A 324 42.91 17.92 -78.27
N CYS A 325 42.83 16.61 -78.01
CA CYS A 325 43.77 15.63 -78.55
C CYS A 325 43.65 15.54 -80.07
N ALA A 326 42.44 15.61 -80.62
CA ALA A 326 42.24 15.64 -82.06
C ALA A 326 42.89 16.86 -82.72
N LYS A 327 42.80 18.06 -82.10
CA LYS A 327 43.49 19.28 -82.59
C LYS A 327 45.00 19.15 -82.56
N LYS A 328 45.58 18.49 -81.54
CA LYS A 328 47.03 18.31 -81.39
C LYS A 328 47.60 17.24 -82.33
N LEU A 329 46.95 16.08 -82.40
CA LEU A 329 47.42 14.93 -83.16
C LEU A 329 47.01 14.98 -84.63
N TYR A 330 45.88 15.64 -84.93
CA TYR A 330 45.32 15.76 -86.27
C TYR A 330 44.93 17.22 -86.61
N PRO A 331 45.87 18.18 -86.53
CA PRO A 331 45.58 19.61 -86.71
C PRO A 331 44.95 19.93 -88.07
N ASN A 332 45.30 19.16 -89.11
CA ASN A 332 44.76 19.33 -90.47
C ASN A 332 43.30 18.89 -90.61
N LEU A 333 42.85 17.90 -89.82
CA LEU A 333 41.46 17.45 -89.79
C LEU A 333 40.59 18.35 -88.89
N ALA A 334 41.17 18.91 -87.83
CA ALA A 334 40.46 19.82 -86.92
C ALA A 334 40.10 21.16 -87.58
N ARG A 335 40.94 21.70 -88.49
CA ARG A 335 40.65 22.95 -89.23
C ARG A 335 39.47 22.85 -90.20
N ARG A 336 39.06 21.65 -90.63
CA ARG A 336 38.00 21.46 -91.64
C ARG A 336 36.58 21.56 -91.07
N LYS A 337 36.39 21.57 -89.75
CA LYS A 337 35.06 21.58 -89.11
C LYS A 337 34.45 22.97 -88.85
N SER A 338 35.12 24.09 -89.19
CA SER A 338 34.55 25.44 -89.01
C SER A 338 33.92 26.06 -90.27
N LYS A 339 33.71 25.28 -91.34
CA LYS A 339 32.90 25.70 -92.50
C LYS A 339 31.72 24.77 -92.66
N LYS A 340 30.68 25.01 -91.86
CA LYS A 340 29.30 24.79 -92.27
C LYS A 340 28.43 25.81 -91.56
#